data_AF-A0A101P0P6-F1
#
_entry.id   AF-A0A101P0P6-F1
#
_cell.length_a   1.000
_cell.length_b   1.000
_cell.length_c   1.000
_cell.angle_alpha   90.00
_cell.angle_beta   90.00
_cell.angle_gamma   90.00
#
_symmetry.space_group_name_H-M   'P 1'
#
loop_
_entity.id
_entity.type
_entity.pdbx_description
1 polymer ?
#
loop_
_entity_poly.entity_id
_entity_poly.type
_entity_poly.pdbx_seq_one_letter_code
_entity_poly.pdbx_strand_id
1 'polypeptide(L)'
;MTHYNEAIPAAPRKPDWRDKAACRSDNTDRFFHTTPTRVQEAKGTCFGCPVMYQCAQGALHRGEENGVWGGLSEGQRTTIRKKYKIHQLQNLDTVKTAVDNALRAELHPERTLRDLWDQHTHPLPGGHIGWHGPVGSFSFHGIPVTPKQLAFQIDRGHKATGIIRRAPECPVVECVNPRHLLDNQERIQRRRAAEEAAVQAAAQEQHAADEALPEAG
;
A
#
# COMPACT_ATOMS: atom_id res chain seq x y z
N MET A 1 -36.80 -30.27 -26.12
CA MET A 1 -35.44 -30.28 -26.71
C MET A 1 -35.31 -29.01 -27.52
N THR A 2 -34.51 -28.04 -27.07
CA THR A 2 -34.31 -26.79 -27.80
C THR A 2 -33.57 -27.11 -29.09
N HIS A 3 -34.22 -26.87 -30.22
CA HIS A 3 -33.62 -26.97 -31.56
C HIS A 3 -32.55 -25.88 -31.69
N TYR A 4 -31.33 -26.18 -31.28
CA TYR A 4 -30.17 -25.36 -31.61
C TYR A 4 -29.82 -25.67 -33.07
N ASN A 5 -30.39 -24.88 -33.98
CA ASN A 5 -30.05 -24.96 -35.39
C ASN A 5 -28.66 -24.31 -35.53
N GLU A 6 -27.65 -25.08 -35.94
CA GLU A 6 -26.21 -24.74 -36.02
C GLU A 6 -25.85 -23.60 -36.99
N ALA A 7 -26.75 -22.65 -37.22
CA ALA A 7 -26.50 -21.48 -38.05
C ALA A 7 -25.64 -20.47 -37.29
N ILE A 8 -24.32 -20.62 -37.37
CA ILE A 8 -23.38 -19.53 -37.09
C ILE A 8 -23.74 -18.39 -38.06
N PRO A 9 -24.12 -17.19 -37.59
CA PRO A 9 -24.41 -16.08 -38.48
C PRO A 9 -23.17 -15.79 -39.35
N ALA A 10 -23.30 -15.96 -40.66
CA ALA A 10 -22.21 -15.74 -41.62
C ALA A 10 -21.77 -14.28 -41.74
N ALA A 11 -22.51 -13.35 -41.13
CA ALA A 11 -22.18 -11.93 -41.17
C ALA A 11 -21.10 -11.59 -40.13
N PRO A 12 -19.94 -11.06 -40.55
CA PRO A 12 -18.92 -10.63 -39.60
C PRO A 12 -19.48 -9.52 -38.70
N ARG A 13 -19.10 -9.56 -37.41
CA ARG A 13 -19.44 -8.52 -36.44
C ARG A 13 -18.98 -7.15 -36.99
N LYS A 14 -19.85 -6.13 -36.93
CA LYS A 14 -19.47 -4.76 -37.30
C LYS A 14 -18.24 -4.32 -36.49
N PRO A 15 -17.22 -3.68 -37.08
CA PRO A 15 -16.04 -3.25 -36.34
C PRO A 15 -16.40 -2.41 -35.11
N ASP A 16 -15.78 -2.69 -33.97
CA ASP A 16 -15.93 -1.93 -32.72
C ASP A 16 -14.58 -1.79 -31.98
N TRP A 17 -14.61 -1.26 -30.76
CA TRP A 17 -13.40 -1.05 -29.96
C TRP A 17 -12.58 -2.33 -29.73
N ARG A 18 -13.21 -3.52 -29.72
CA ARG A 18 -12.52 -4.81 -29.54
C ARG A 18 -11.55 -5.09 -30.68
N ASP A 19 -11.78 -4.51 -31.86
CA ASP A 19 -10.87 -4.68 -32.99
C ASP A 19 -9.50 -4.01 -32.77
N LYS A 20 -9.43 -3.06 -31.85
CA LYS A 20 -8.21 -2.34 -31.45
C LYS A 20 -7.58 -2.91 -30.16
N ALA A 21 -8.08 -4.04 -29.65
CA ALA A 21 -7.55 -4.63 -28.43
C ALA A 21 -6.16 -5.22 -28.65
N ALA A 22 -5.19 -4.81 -27.83
CA ALA A 22 -3.82 -5.31 -27.91
C ALA A 22 -3.72 -6.83 -27.67
N CYS A 23 -4.58 -7.38 -26.81
CA CYS A 23 -4.63 -8.81 -26.51
C CYS A 23 -5.28 -9.67 -27.62
N ARG A 24 -5.74 -9.07 -28.73
CA ARG A 24 -6.47 -9.80 -29.78
C ARG A 24 -5.66 -10.94 -30.40
N SER A 25 -4.34 -10.78 -30.48
CA SER A 25 -3.41 -11.78 -31.02
C SER A 25 -2.85 -12.73 -29.97
N ASP A 26 -3.18 -12.54 -28.69
CA ASP A 26 -2.70 -13.38 -27.60
C ASP A 26 -3.58 -14.61 -27.42
N ASN A 27 -3.04 -15.66 -26.79
CA ASN A 27 -3.83 -16.79 -26.33
C ASN A 27 -4.79 -16.33 -25.21
N THR A 28 -6.08 -16.64 -25.35
CA THR A 28 -7.11 -16.33 -24.37
C THR A 28 -6.79 -16.86 -22.98
N ASP A 29 -6.20 -18.05 -22.87
CA ASP A 29 -5.91 -18.71 -21.60
C ASP A 29 -5.04 -17.81 -20.70
N ARG A 30 -4.14 -17.02 -21.29
CA ARG A 30 -3.28 -16.07 -20.57
C ARG A 30 -4.08 -15.15 -19.63
N PHE A 31 -5.31 -14.78 -20.00
CA PHE A 31 -6.13 -13.82 -19.25
C PHE A 31 -7.02 -14.47 -18.19
N PHE A 32 -7.16 -15.80 -18.16
CA PHE A 32 -8.07 -16.53 -17.28
C PHE A 32 -7.32 -17.45 -16.31
N HIS A 33 -6.29 -16.92 -15.66
CA HIS A 33 -5.51 -17.63 -14.64
C HIS A 33 -5.81 -17.10 -13.23
N THR A 34 -5.66 -17.97 -12.23
CA THR A 34 -5.79 -17.62 -10.80
C THR A 34 -4.44 -17.35 -10.14
N THR A 35 -3.32 -17.79 -10.75
CA THR A 35 -1.98 -17.58 -10.21
C THR A 35 -1.59 -16.10 -10.24
N PRO A 36 -1.18 -15.48 -9.10
CA PRO A 36 -0.91 -14.04 -9.04
C PRO A 36 0.12 -13.53 -10.05
N THR A 37 1.20 -14.30 -10.30
CA THR A 37 2.22 -13.94 -11.29
C THR A 37 1.65 -13.91 -12.71
N ARG A 38 0.84 -14.90 -13.08
CA ARG A 38 0.17 -14.99 -14.39
C ARG A 38 -0.88 -13.90 -14.57
N VAL A 39 -1.62 -13.58 -13.52
CA VAL A 39 -2.54 -12.43 -13.50
C VAL A 39 -1.77 -11.15 -13.81
N GLN A 40 -0.62 -10.94 -13.16
CA GLN A 40 0.21 -9.75 -13.40
C GLN A 40 0.77 -9.72 -14.84
N GLU A 41 1.22 -10.86 -15.37
CA GLU A 41 1.65 -11.00 -16.77
C GLU A 41 0.55 -10.63 -17.78
N ALA A 42 -0.72 -10.97 -17.48
CA ALA A 42 -1.87 -10.63 -18.32
C ALA A 42 -2.24 -9.14 -18.21
N LYS A 43 -2.12 -8.56 -17.01
CA LYS A 43 -2.33 -7.12 -16.80
C LYS A 43 -1.31 -6.29 -17.57
N GLY A 44 -0.08 -6.77 -17.71
CA GLY A 44 0.95 -6.15 -18.54
C GLY A 44 0.47 -5.85 -19.97
N THR A 45 -0.24 -6.79 -20.62
CA THR A 45 -0.82 -6.56 -21.96
C THR A 45 -1.88 -5.44 -21.95
N CYS A 46 -2.60 -5.27 -20.84
CA CYS A 46 -3.63 -4.24 -20.72
C CYS A 46 -3.03 -2.84 -20.58
N PHE A 47 -1.89 -2.70 -19.90
CA PHE A 47 -1.24 -1.42 -19.64
C PHE A 47 -0.59 -0.88 -20.93
N GLY A 48 -1.33 -0.02 -21.62
CA GLY A 48 -0.96 0.50 -22.95
C GLY A 48 -1.94 0.09 -24.05
N CYS A 49 -2.92 -0.77 -23.75
CA CYS A 49 -3.98 -1.10 -24.69
C CYS A 49 -4.88 0.13 -24.93
N PRO A 50 -5.09 0.56 -26.19
CA PRO A 50 -5.83 1.79 -26.51
C PRO A 50 -7.32 1.71 -26.15
N VAL A 51 -7.81 0.51 -25.83
CA VAL A 51 -9.21 0.24 -25.48
C VAL A 51 -9.38 -0.32 -24.07
N MET A 52 -8.39 -0.12 -23.20
CA MET A 52 -8.38 -0.62 -21.83
C MET A 52 -9.65 -0.22 -21.06
N TYR A 53 -10.05 1.05 -21.11
CA TYR A 53 -11.21 1.56 -20.37
C TYR A 53 -12.55 1.07 -20.94
N GLN A 54 -12.68 0.96 -22.27
CA GLN A 54 -13.86 0.38 -22.92
C GLN A 54 -13.99 -1.12 -22.57
N CYS A 55 -12.87 -1.84 -22.49
CA CYS A 55 -12.83 -3.22 -22.03
C CYS A 55 -13.28 -3.35 -20.57
N ALA A 56 -12.73 -2.52 -19.67
CA ALA A 56 -13.14 -2.47 -18.27
C ALA A 56 -14.63 -2.15 -18.13
N GLN A 57 -15.14 -1.15 -18.86
CA GLN A 57 -16.56 -0.79 -18.87
C GLN A 57 -17.43 -1.98 -19.29
N GLY A 58 -17.09 -2.64 -20.41
CA GLY A 58 -17.83 -3.79 -20.91
C GLY A 58 -17.85 -4.95 -19.92
N ALA A 59 -16.72 -5.24 -19.28
CA ALA A 59 -16.61 -6.31 -18.29
C ALA A 59 -17.39 -5.99 -17.00
N LEU A 60 -17.32 -4.74 -16.53
CA LEU A 60 -18.10 -4.29 -15.37
C LEU A 60 -19.61 -4.34 -15.64
N HIS A 61 -20.04 -3.95 -16.84
CA HIS A 61 -21.45 -3.96 -17.23
C HIS A 61 -22.02 -5.37 -17.35
N ARG A 62 -21.29 -6.30 -17.96
CA ARG A 62 -21.70 -7.71 -18.08
C ARG A 62 -21.52 -8.51 -16.78
N GLY A 63 -20.85 -7.94 -15.78
CA GLY A 63 -20.59 -8.62 -14.53
C GLY A 63 -19.54 -9.72 -14.65
N GLU A 64 -18.58 -9.62 -15.58
CA GLU A 64 -17.57 -10.67 -15.80
C GLU A 64 -16.87 -11.03 -14.50
N GLU A 65 -16.99 -12.31 -14.12
CA GLU A 65 -16.53 -12.83 -12.83
C GLU A 65 -15.06 -13.23 -12.90
N ASN A 66 -14.65 -13.85 -14.00
CA ASN A 66 -13.33 -14.50 -14.12
C ASN A 66 -12.35 -13.70 -14.99
N GLY A 67 -11.05 -13.87 -14.73
CA GLY A 67 -9.96 -13.38 -15.57
C GLY A 67 -9.65 -11.89 -15.46
N VAL A 68 -8.73 -11.42 -16.30
CA VAL A 68 -8.24 -10.03 -16.39
C VAL A 68 -8.95 -9.29 -17.52
N TRP A 69 -9.55 -8.14 -17.19
CA TRP A 69 -10.29 -7.32 -18.15
C TRP A 69 -9.97 -5.84 -17.96
N GLY A 70 -9.53 -5.17 -19.02
CA GLY A 70 -9.21 -3.73 -18.98
C GLY A 70 -8.21 -3.38 -17.88
N GLY A 71 -7.23 -4.25 -17.65
CA GLY A 71 -6.23 -4.11 -16.61
C GLY A 71 -6.72 -4.45 -15.19
N LEU A 72 -7.98 -4.84 -14.99
CA LEU A 72 -8.53 -5.19 -13.67
C LEU A 72 -8.54 -6.70 -13.43
N SER A 73 -8.15 -7.13 -12.22
CA SER A 73 -8.38 -8.48 -11.72
C SER A 73 -9.85 -8.69 -11.28
N GLU A 74 -10.22 -9.94 -11.03
CA GLU A 74 -11.54 -10.33 -10.50
C GLU A 74 -11.90 -9.59 -9.21
N GLY A 75 -10.96 -9.53 -8.26
CA GLY A 75 -11.13 -8.83 -6.99
C GLY A 75 -11.28 -7.31 -7.14
N GLN A 76 -10.53 -6.70 -8.06
CA GLN A 76 -10.66 -5.27 -8.36
C GLN A 76 -12.02 -4.95 -8.97
N ARG A 77 -12.50 -5.74 -9.94
CA ARG A 77 -13.85 -5.57 -10.51
C ARG A 77 -14.94 -5.75 -9.46
N THR A 78 -14.79 -6.73 -8.58
CA THR A 78 -15.75 -6.97 -7.47
C THR A 78 -15.84 -5.78 -6.54
N THR A 79 -14.70 -5.17 -6.18
CA THR A 79 -14.67 -3.95 -5.37
C THR A 79 -15.36 -2.77 -6.06
N ILE A 80 -15.13 -2.57 -7.37
CA ILE A 80 -15.79 -1.52 -8.14
C ILE A 80 -17.32 -1.75 -8.17
N ARG A 81 -17.78 -2.97 -8.47
CA ARG A 81 -19.23 -3.29 -8.53
C ARG A 81 -19.94 -3.12 -7.19
N LYS A 82 -19.24 -3.31 -6.06
CA LYS A 82 -19.81 -3.02 -4.73
C LYS A 82 -19.99 -1.51 -4.48
N LYS A 83 -19.11 -0.69 -5.05
CA LYS A 83 -19.09 0.77 -4.83
C LYS A 83 -20.00 1.55 -5.78
N TYR A 84 -20.08 1.13 -7.05
CA TYR A 84 -20.82 1.86 -8.09
C TYR A 84 -22.06 1.09 -8.54
N LYS A 85 -23.14 1.80 -8.85
CA LYS A 85 -24.33 1.23 -9.46
C LYS A 85 -24.12 1.05 -10.97
N ILE A 86 -24.76 0.04 -11.58
CA ILE A 86 -24.59 -0.28 -13.01
C ILE A 86 -24.82 0.93 -13.92
N HIS A 87 -25.85 1.75 -13.65
CA HIS A 87 -26.12 2.95 -14.47
C HIS A 87 -24.97 3.96 -14.44
N GLN A 88 -24.24 4.09 -13.32
CA GLN A 88 -23.09 5.00 -13.21
C GLN A 88 -21.92 4.53 -14.08
N LEU A 89 -21.78 3.21 -14.25
CA LEU A 89 -20.73 2.58 -15.04
C LEU A 89 -21.02 2.63 -16.56
N GLN A 90 -22.17 3.17 -16.97
CA GLN A 90 -22.44 3.50 -18.38
C GLN A 90 -21.66 4.75 -18.82
N ASN A 91 -21.29 5.63 -17.89
CA ASN A 91 -20.43 6.77 -18.16
C ASN A 91 -18.95 6.36 -18.13
N LEU A 92 -18.24 6.59 -19.25
CA LEU A 92 -16.85 6.15 -19.41
C LEU A 92 -15.88 6.93 -18.50
N ASP A 93 -16.14 8.19 -18.17
CA ASP A 93 -15.31 8.99 -17.25
C ASP A 93 -15.40 8.46 -15.81
N THR A 94 -16.59 8.02 -15.40
CA THR A 94 -16.79 7.31 -14.13
C THR A 94 -15.99 6.03 -14.11
N VAL A 95 -16.04 5.24 -15.19
CA VAL A 95 -15.26 4.00 -15.31
C VAL A 95 -13.76 4.29 -15.26
N LYS A 96 -13.28 5.28 -16.02
CA LYS A 96 -11.87 5.69 -16.04
C LYS A 96 -11.40 6.01 -14.62
N THR A 97 -12.15 6.85 -13.92
CA THR A 97 -11.85 7.20 -12.53
C THR A 97 -11.85 5.98 -11.61
N ALA A 98 -12.81 5.07 -11.75
CA ALA A 98 -12.88 3.86 -10.93
C ALA A 98 -11.69 2.91 -11.20
N VAL A 99 -11.33 2.74 -12.47
CA VAL A 99 -10.19 1.93 -12.92
C VAL A 99 -8.88 2.51 -12.41
N ASP A 100 -8.63 3.81 -12.62
CA ASP A 100 -7.41 4.48 -12.19
C ASP A 100 -7.23 4.42 -10.67
N ASN A 101 -8.32 4.55 -9.91
CA ASN A 101 -8.28 4.36 -8.45
C ASN A 101 -8.00 2.90 -8.05
N ALA A 102 -8.59 1.91 -8.74
CA ALA A 102 -8.38 0.50 -8.45
C ALA A 102 -6.96 0.02 -8.79
N LEU A 103 -6.35 0.66 -9.79
CA LEU A 103 -5.00 0.37 -10.28
C LEU A 103 -3.93 1.33 -9.76
N ARG A 104 -4.30 2.29 -8.90
CA ARG A 104 -3.39 3.34 -8.41
C ARG A 104 -2.08 2.78 -7.85
N ALA A 105 -2.15 1.68 -7.10
CA ALA A 105 -1.00 1.00 -6.51
C ALA A 105 -0.06 0.37 -7.55
N GLU A 106 -0.57 0.00 -8.71
CA GLU A 106 0.15 -0.70 -9.77
C GLU A 106 0.67 0.26 -10.85
N LEU A 107 -0.10 1.31 -11.16
CA LEU A 107 0.26 2.34 -12.15
C LEU A 107 1.20 3.41 -11.58
N HIS A 108 1.28 3.54 -10.25
CA HIS A 108 2.18 4.47 -9.58
C HIS A 108 3.07 3.74 -8.57
N PRO A 109 3.95 2.83 -9.03
CA PRO A 109 4.91 2.18 -8.14
C PRO A 109 5.88 3.19 -7.50
N GLU A 110 6.09 4.33 -8.17
CA GLU A 110 6.94 5.43 -7.70
C GLU A 110 6.30 6.28 -6.60
N ARG A 111 4.99 6.14 -6.29
CA ARG A 111 4.43 6.79 -5.10
C ARG A 111 4.89 6.02 -3.87
N THR A 112 6.04 6.42 -3.36
CA THR A 112 6.67 5.83 -2.20
C THR A 112 5.96 6.26 -0.92
N LEU A 113 6.26 5.57 0.19
CA LEU A 113 5.94 6.05 1.53
C LEU A 113 6.44 7.50 1.73
N ARG A 114 7.55 7.87 1.08
CA ARG A 114 8.14 9.20 1.15
C ARG A 114 7.23 10.28 0.53
N ASP A 115 6.62 10.02 -0.63
CA ASP A 115 5.72 10.99 -1.26
C ASP A 115 4.48 11.27 -0.41
N LEU A 116 3.93 10.24 0.23
CA LEU A 116 2.82 10.41 1.17
C LEU A 116 3.22 11.20 2.41
N TRP A 117 4.43 10.97 2.91
CA TRP A 117 4.97 11.71 4.04
C TRP A 117 5.14 13.20 3.69
N ASP A 118 5.76 13.49 2.56
CA ASP A 118 6.03 14.87 2.13
C ASP A 118 4.73 15.65 1.83
N GLN A 119 3.68 14.98 1.35
CA GLN A 119 2.37 15.59 1.10
C GLN A 119 1.54 15.89 2.35
N HIS A 120 1.86 15.27 3.49
CA HIS A 120 0.99 15.28 4.67
C HIS A 120 1.68 15.72 5.96
N THR A 121 2.93 16.20 5.86
CA THR A 121 3.68 16.69 7.01
C THR A 121 3.97 18.16 6.92
N HIS A 122 4.05 18.80 8.09
CA HIS A 122 4.45 20.18 8.21
C HIS A 122 5.38 20.35 9.41
N PRO A 123 6.31 21.32 9.36
CA PRO A 123 7.16 21.61 10.51
C PRO A 123 6.33 22.17 11.68
N LEU A 124 6.79 21.86 12.89
CA LEU A 124 6.33 22.45 14.14
C LEU A 124 7.55 23.07 14.86
N PRO A 125 7.33 24.01 15.81
CA PRO A 125 8.42 24.60 16.60
C PRO A 125 9.29 23.53 17.27
N GLY A 126 10.56 23.84 17.56
CA GLY A 126 11.43 22.93 18.32
C GLY A 126 11.87 21.66 17.57
N GLY A 127 11.77 21.63 16.24
CA GLY A 127 12.15 20.47 15.44
C GLY A 127 11.11 19.34 15.42
N HIS A 128 9.88 19.63 15.82
CA HIS A 128 8.77 18.69 15.75
C HIS A 128 8.17 18.64 14.33
N ILE A 129 7.42 17.58 14.03
CA ILE A 129 6.72 17.41 12.74
C ILE A 129 5.27 17.05 13.03
N GLY A 130 4.34 17.82 12.45
CA GLY A 130 2.90 17.56 12.51
C GLY A 130 2.41 16.80 11.29
N TRP A 131 1.22 16.19 11.41
CA TRP A 131 0.56 15.45 10.35
C TRP A 131 -0.80 16.08 10.04
N HIS A 132 -1.04 16.42 8.78
CA HIS A 132 -2.31 17.01 8.30
C HIS A 132 -3.06 16.09 7.31
N GLY A 133 -2.65 14.83 7.20
CA GLY A 133 -3.34 13.82 6.41
C GLY A 133 -4.48 13.11 7.17
N PRO A 134 -4.92 11.94 6.70
CA PRO A 134 -5.96 11.15 7.36
C PRO A 134 -5.63 10.86 8.83
N VAL A 135 -6.66 10.93 9.69
CA VAL A 135 -6.55 10.60 11.12
C VAL A 135 -6.65 9.09 11.31
N GLY A 136 -5.75 8.49 12.09
CA GLY A 136 -5.74 7.05 12.35
C GLY A 136 -4.98 6.25 11.29
N SER A 137 -5.40 5.00 11.05
CA SER A 137 -4.81 4.16 10.00
C SER A 137 -5.43 4.47 8.64
N PHE A 138 -4.60 4.51 7.61
CA PHE A 138 -5.01 4.63 6.21
C PHE A 138 -4.38 3.50 5.39
N SER A 139 -4.94 3.20 4.22
CA SER A 139 -4.44 2.12 3.37
C SER A 139 -3.36 2.63 2.42
N PHE A 140 -2.19 1.98 2.43
CA PHE A 140 -1.12 2.18 1.46
C PHE A 140 -0.80 0.84 0.79
N HIS A 141 -0.99 0.74 -0.53
CA HIS A 141 -0.96 -0.52 -1.30
C HIS A 141 -1.74 -1.67 -0.63
N GLY A 142 -2.91 -1.37 -0.05
CA GLY A 142 -3.75 -2.36 0.62
C GLY A 142 -3.34 -2.71 2.06
N ILE A 143 -2.21 -2.19 2.55
CA ILE A 143 -1.74 -2.40 3.93
C ILE A 143 -2.18 -1.21 4.80
N PRO A 144 -2.85 -1.44 5.94
CA PRO A 144 -3.15 -0.36 6.88
C PRO A 144 -1.86 0.14 7.53
N VAL A 145 -1.63 1.45 7.46
CA VAL A 145 -0.46 2.14 8.02
C VAL A 145 -0.95 3.40 8.74
N THR A 146 -0.39 3.69 9.91
CA THR A 146 -0.61 4.96 10.64
C THR A 146 0.50 5.97 10.33
N PRO A 147 0.30 7.28 10.55
CA PRO A 147 1.34 8.29 10.34
C PRO A 147 2.65 7.99 11.08
N LYS A 148 2.55 7.43 12.30
CA LYS A 148 3.72 7.02 13.10
C LYS A 148 4.45 5.80 12.52
N GLN A 149 3.70 4.82 12.00
CA GLN A 149 4.29 3.66 11.32
C GLN A 149 4.96 4.05 10.01
N LEU A 150 4.32 4.97 9.26
CA LEU A 150 4.90 5.58 8.07
C LEU A 150 6.22 6.28 8.41
N ALA A 151 6.19 7.20 9.39
CA ALA A 151 7.36 7.94 9.87
C ALA A 151 8.52 7.01 10.23
N PHE A 152 8.24 6.01 11.07
CA PHE A 152 9.24 5.05 11.54
C PHE A 152 9.86 4.26 10.40
N GLN A 153 9.03 3.76 9.47
CA GLN A 153 9.52 2.95 8.36
C GLN A 153 10.39 3.75 7.39
N ILE A 154 10.05 5.02 7.15
CA ILE A 154 10.87 5.92 6.31
C ILE A 154 12.23 6.18 6.94
N ASP A 155 12.29 6.40 8.25
CA ASP A 155 13.51 6.76 8.97
C ASP A 155 14.42 5.55 9.26
N ARG A 156 13.84 4.40 9.63
CA ARG A 156 14.59 3.18 9.97
C ARG A 156 14.82 2.25 8.78
N GLY A 157 14.08 2.42 7.68
CA GLY A 157 14.13 1.52 6.53
C GLY A 157 13.48 0.16 6.76
N HIS A 158 12.84 -0.07 7.91
CA HIS A 158 12.13 -1.31 8.24
C HIS A 158 10.84 -1.04 9.01
N LYS A 159 9.94 -2.03 9.05
CA LYS A 159 8.69 -1.93 9.81
C LYS A 159 8.97 -1.94 11.31
N ALA A 160 8.14 -1.22 12.06
CA ALA A 160 8.18 -1.22 13.52
C ALA A 160 7.74 -2.56 14.11
N THR A 161 8.38 -2.94 15.22
CA THR A 161 7.96 -4.07 16.04
C THR A 161 6.93 -3.59 17.07
N GLY A 162 5.68 -4.03 16.93
CA GLY A 162 4.60 -3.70 17.86
C GLY A 162 4.16 -2.24 17.85
N ILE A 163 3.86 -1.67 19.02
CA ILE A 163 3.26 -0.33 19.13
C ILE A 163 4.34 0.74 19.14
N ILE A 164 4.20 1.72 18.25
CA ILE A 164 5.04 2.91 18.23
C ILE A 164 4.52 3.92 19.25
N ARG A 165 5.42 4.39 20.11
CA ARG A 165 5.15 5.44 21.10
C ARG A 165 6.07 6.62 20.86
N ARG A 166 5.62 7.81 21.26
CA ARG A 166 6.52 8.96 21.34
C ARG A 166 7.53 8.72 22.45
N ALA A 167 8.77 9.10 22.18
CA ALA A 167 9.83 9.07 23.15
C ALA A 167 9.49 10.07 24.29
N PRO A 168 9.84 9.77 25.56
CA PRO A 168 9.43 10.57 26.72
C PRO A 168 9.85 12.04 26.65
N GLU A 169 10.89 12.33 25.88
CA GLU A 169 11.51 13.64 25.72
C GLU A 169 10.75 14.53 24.72
N CYS A 170 9.75 13.98 24.03
CA CYS A 170 8.92 14.71 23.07
C CYS A 170 7.60 15.16 23.70
N PRO A 171 7.45 16.45 24.08
CA PRO A 171 6.24 16.94 24.75
C PRO A 171 5.06 17.15 23.79
N VAL A 172 5.31 17.25 22.49
CA VAL A 172 4.30 17.56 21.47
C VAL A 172 3.45 16.33 21.15
N VAL A 173 2.15 16.40 21.43
CA VAL A 173 1.21 15.27 21.33
C VAL A 173 0.97 14.86 19.87
N GLU A 174 0.83 15.83 18.99
CA GLU A 174 0.63 15.65 17.55
C GLU A 174 1.93 15.33 16.79
N CYS A 175 3.07 15.28 17.50
CA CYS A 175 4.35 15.03 16.85
C CYS A 175 4.44 13.61 16.30
N VAL A 176 4.75 13.55 15.01
CA VAL A 176 5.05 12.33 14.26
C VAL A 176 6.50 12.26 13.81
N ASN A 177 7.37 13.18 14.23
CA ASN A 177 8.79 13.17 13.87
C ASN A 177 9.42 11.80 14.17
N PRO A 178 9.97 11.09 13.16
CA PRO A 178 10.53 9.76 13.34
C PRO A 178 11.59 9.66 14.45
N ARG A 179 12.40 10.70 14.64
CA ARG A 179 13.45 10.72 15.67
C ARG A 179 12.89 10.73 17.09
N HIS A 180 11.62 11.10 17.23
CA HIS A 180 10.90 11.15 18.50
C HIS A 180 9.96 9.95 18.67
N LEU A 181 10.05 8.94 17.81
CA LEU A 181 9.23 7.75 17.85
C LEU A 181 10.09 6.53 18.15
N LEU A 182 9.55 5.63 18.97
CA LEU A 182 10.18 4.39 19.37
C LEU A 182 9.18 3.25 19.24
N ASP A 183 9.61 2.13 18.65
CA ASP A 183 8.81 0.91 18.64
C ASP A 183 8.92 0.13 19.97
N ASN A 184 8.38 -1.09 20.05
CA ASN A 184 8.53 -1.92 21.25
C ASN A 184 10.00 -2.32 21.49
N GLN A 185 10.72 -2.68 20.43
CA GLN A 185 12.07 -3.22 20.53
C GLN A 185 13.06 -2.17 21.02
N GLU A 186 13.04 -0.98 20.42
CA GLU A 186 13.88 0.15 20.81
C GLU A 186 13.62 0.57 22.26
N ARG A 187 12.36 0.55 22.72
CA ARG A 187 12.02 0.83 24.13
C ARG A 187 12.58 -0.21 25.08
N ILE A 188 12.52 -1.49 24.71
CA ILE A 188 13.10 -2.57 25.53
C ILE A 188 14.63 -2.42 25.58
N GLN A 189 15.27 -2.14 24.45
CA GLN A 189 16.72 -1.92 24.37
C GLN A 189 17.15 -0.73 25.24
N ARG A 190 16.45 0.41 25.15
CA ARG A 190 16.71 1.57 26.02
C ARG A 190 16.62 1.23 27.51
N ARG A 191 15.59 0.47 27.91
CA ARG A 191 15.43 0.06 29.32
C ARG A 191 16.58 -0.81 29.79
N ARG A 192 16.98 -1.81 28.99
CA ARG A 192 18.12 -2.69 29.31
C ARG A 192 19.43 -1.93 29.39
N ALA A 193 19.70 -1.05 28.43
CA ALA A 193 20.90 -0.23 28.43
C ALA A 193 20.96 0.69 29.67
N ALA A 194 19.82 1.23 30.10
CA ALA A 194 19.74 2.03 31.33
C ALA A 194 19.98 1.19 32.59
N GLU A 195 19.43 -0.03 32.67
CA GLU A 195 19.68 -0.99 33.76
C GLU A 195 21.17 -1.38 33.81
N GLU A 196 21.79 -1.69 32.68
CA GLU A 196 23.21 -2.06 32.56
C GLU A 196 24.14 -0.90 32.95
N ALA A 197 23.85 0.32 32.47
CA ALA A 197 24.63 1.51 32.81
C ALA A 197 24.56 1.83 34.32
N ALA A 198 23.40 1.65 34.96
CA ALA A 198 23.25 1.83 36.40
C ALA A 198 24.08 0.81 37.20
N VAL A 199 24.11 -0.45 36.74
CA VAL A 199 24.95 -1.50 37.35
C VAL A 199 26.44 -1.18 37.21
N GLN A 200 26.87 -0.72 36.02
CA GLN A 200 28.26 -0.33 35.77
C GLN A 200 28.68 0.87 36.62
N ALA A 201 27.83 1.90 36.73
CA ALA A 201 28.10 3.06 37.57
C ALA A 201 28.26 2.67 39.05
N ALA A 202 27.37 1.82 39.57
CA ALA A 202 27.48 1.31 40.94
C ALA A 202 28.77 0.51 41.18
N ALA A 203 29.20 -0.31 40.21
CA ALA A 203 30.45 -1.06 40.30
C ALA A 203 31.69 -0.14 40.26
N GLN A 204 31.65 0.93 39.44
CA GLN A 204 32.71 1.93 39.39
C GLN A 204 32.82 2.71 40.71
N GLU A 205 31.71 3.10 41.31
CA GLU A 205 31.68 3.76 42.62
C GLU A 205 32.24 2.85 43.73
N GLN A 206 31.90 1.55 43.71
CA GLN A 206 32.46 0.57 44.66
C GLN A 206 33.97 0.41 44.49
N HIS A 207 34.45 0.26 43.25
CA HIS A 207 35.88 0.14 42.98
C HIS A 207 36.65 1.40 43.43
N ALA A 208 36.11 2.59 43.16
CA ALA A 208 36.72 3.84 43.60
C ALA A 208 36.75 3.99 45.14
N ALA A 209 35.74 3.45 45.84
CA ALA A 209 35.72 3.42 47.30
C ALA A 209 36.78 2.46 47.87
N ASP A 210 36.94 1.27 47.27
CA ASP A 210 37.91 0.27 47.71
C ASP A 210 39.36 0.72 47.48
N GLU A 211 39.66 1.44 46.38
CA GLU A 211 40.99 2.02 46.13
C GLU A 211 41.34 3.19 47.06
N ALA A 212 40.34 3.86 47.65
CA ALA A 212 40.53 5.01 48.52
C ALA A 212 40.83 4.65 49.98
N LEU A 213 40.78 3.37 50.37
CA LEU A 213 41.25 2.94 51.70
C LEU A 213 42.79 2.86 51.72
N PRO A 214 43.50 3.68 52.53
CA PRO A 214 44.95 3.58 52.64
C PRO A 214 45.32 2.25 53.30
N GLU A 215 46.33 1.55 52.76
CA GLU A 215 46.95 0.42 53.46
C GLU A 215 47.47 0.91 54.81
N ALA A 216 46.80 0.47 55.88
CA ALA A 216 47.21 0.76 57.24
C ALA A 216 48.52 0.00 57.53
N GLY A 217 49.64 0.67 57.28
CA GLY A 217 50.98 0.28 57.71
C GLY A 217 51.26 0.73 59.14
#